data_AF-A0A1B7VUL5-F1
#
_entry.id   AF-A0A1B7VUL5-F1
#
_cell.length_a   1.000
_cell.length_b   1.000
_cell.length_c   1.000
_cell.angle_alpha   90.00
_cell.angle_beta   90.00
_cell.angle_gamma   90.00
#
_symmetry.space_group_name_H-M   'P 1'
#
loop_
_entity.id
_entity.type
_entity.pdbx_description
1 polymer ?
#
loop_
_entity_poly.entity_id
_entity_poly.type
_entity_poly.pdbx_seq_one_letter_code
_entity_poly.pdbx_strand_id
1 'polypeptide(L)'
;MNQQKFPFSIAFFLVILLIGCISKSTAAYTFYQSNIITTNFSMKNPVFNLDNCLAFRNLSMEEIRRQFSISEENIEHNVKYEKLTQLTKLHNQNYHPGHFYFRDGKLVILYIGKNEQLEALDPKFLQNKFAEEGIRLRSRSGKTFNHYVYPEKGVAFSADSHSVRFIEIFPPTSLEAYKAEIYEEPQPFIK
;
A
#
# COMPACT_ATOMS: atom_id res chain seq x y z
N MET A 1 -41.18 31.69 45.96
CA MET A 1 -40.27 31.99 47.10
C MET A 1 -39.79 30.63 47.61
N ASN A 2 -38.52 30.24 47.62
CA ASN A 2 -37.31 30.94 48.01
C ASN A 2 -36.14 30.60 47.08
N GLN A 3 -35.41 31.64 46.69
CA GLN A 3 -34.08 31.56 46.07
C GLN A 3 -33.04 31.44 47.18
N GLN A 4 -32.11 30.49 47.07
CA GLN A 4 -30.96 30.43 47.95
C GLN A 4 -29.73 30.91 47.18
N LYS A 5 -29.25 32.10 47.56
CA LYS A 5 -28.02 32.75 47.09
C LYS A 5 -26.86 32.30 47.98
N PHE A 6 -25.70 32.03 47.39
CA PHE A 6 -24.42 31.98 48.10
C PHE A 6 -23.51 33.12 47.60
N PRO A 7 -22.82 33.85 48.49
CA PRO A 7 -22.03 35.03 48.15
C PRO A 7 -20.52 34.75 47.94
N PHE A 8 -19.93 35.58 47.07
CA PHE A 8 -18.59 36.21 47.12
C PHE A 8 -17.52 35.65 48.09
N SER A 9 -16.29 35.41 47.62
CA SER A 9 -15.21 36.42 47.46
C SER A 9 -13.79 35.82 47.44
N ILE A 10 -13.01 36.21 46.42
CA ILE A 10 -11.60 36.66 46.41
C ILE A 10 -10.55 35.88 47.25
N ALA A 11 -9.54 35.31 46.58
CA ALA A 11 -8.13 35.42 47.00
C ALA A 11 -7.16 35.14 45.85
N PHE A 12 -6.59 36.23 45.34
CA PHE A 12 -5.34 36.32 44.59
C PHE A 12 -4.20 35.79 45.48
N PHE A 13 -3.34 34.86 45.02
CA PHE A 13 -1.94 34.80 45.48
C PHE A 13 -1.05 33.92 44.58
N LEU A 14 0.07 34.53 44.18
CA LEU A 14 1.41 33.99 43.96
C LEU A 14 1.70 32.98 42.82
N VAL A 15 2.31 33.57 41.80
CA VAL A 15 3.38 33.02 40.97
C VAL A 15 4.45 32.34 41.83
N ILE A 16 4.65 31.03 41.67
CA ILE A 16 5.95 30.39 41.88
C ILE A 16 6.34 29.65 40.60
N LEU A 17 7.43 30.19 40.06
CA LEU A 17 8.27 29.68 39.00
C LEU A 17 8.76 28.26 39.36
N LEU A 18 8.33 27.23 38.63
CA LEU A 18 9.02 25.94 38.59
C LEU A 18 9.45 25.66 37.15
N ILE A 19 10.60 26.26 36.82
CA ILE A 19 11.52 25.76 35.82
C ILE A 19 12.01 24.40 36.35
N GLY A 20 11.60 23.31 35.73
CA GLY A 20 11.98 21.98 36.18
C GLY A 20 11.75 20.91 35.11
N CYS A 21 12.83 20.51 34.45
CA CYS A 21 12.98 19.29 33.65
C CYS A 21 12.12 19.17 32.39
N ILE A 22 12.57 19.88 31.36
CA ILE A 22 12.58 19.38 29.99
C ILE A 22 13.42 18.08 29.99
N SER A 23 12.76 16.93 30.16
CA SER A 23 13.39 15.64 29.96
C SER A 23 13.71 15.48 28.49
N LYS A 24 15.00 15.59 28.18
CA LYS A 24 15.62 15.20 26.91
C LYS A 24 15.27 13.73 26.64
N SER A 25 14.22 13.50 25.85
CA SER A 25 14.06 12.27 25.07
C SER A 25 14.10 12.65 23.61
N THR A 26 15.28 13.13 23.19
CA THR A 26 15.71 13.10 21.79
C THR A 26 16.00 11.64 21.42
N ALA A 27 14.94 10.85 21.31
CA ALA A 27 14.99 9.56 20.63
C ALA A 27 15.02 9.86 19.13
N ALA A 28 16.24 9.84 18.58
CA ALA A 28 16.58 9.62 17.17
C ALA A 28 15.42 9.68 16.17
N TYR A 29 14.99 10.90 15.83
CA TYR A 29 14.28 11.12 14.58
C TYR A 29 15.33 11.09 13.49
N THR A 30 15.59 9.89 12.97
CA THR A 30 16.56 9.66 11.90
C THR A 30 16.12 10.49 10.70
N PHE A 31 16.80 11.61 10.52
CA PHE A 31 16.70 12.49 9.39
C PHE A 31 17.09 11.66 8.16
N TYR A 32 16.10 11.12 7.45
CA TYR A 32 16.31 10.57 6.11
C TYR A 32 16.69 11.75 5.21
N GLN A 33 17.99 12.04 5.14
CA GLN A 33 18.59 12.86 4.10
C GLN A 33 18.17 12.27 2.76
N SER A 34 17.20 12.92 2.12
CA SER A 34 16.86 12.72 0.74
C SER A 34 18.08 13.12 -0.10
N ASN A 35 18.93 12.16 -0.42
CA ASN A 35 19.86 12.26 -1.54
C ASN A 35 19.00 12.30 -2.81
N ILE A 36 18.52 13.49 -3.19
CA ILE A 36 17.99 13.74 -4.52
C ILE A 36 19.20 13.75 -5.44
N ILE A 37 19.57 12.56 -5.87
CA ILE A 37 20.52 12.35 -6.95
C ILE A 37 19.79 12.82 -8.22
N THR A 38 20.03 14.07 -8.60
CA THR A 38 19.67 14.61 -9.93
C THR A 38 20.66 14.05 -10.95
N THR A 39 20.69 12.73 -11.12
CA THR A 39 21.31 12.11 -12.29
C THR A 39 20.34 12.26 -13.44
N ASN A 40 20.82 12.81 -14.56
CA ASN A 40 20.16 12.74 -15.85
C ASN A 40 19.75 11.28 -16.12
N PHE A 41 18.50 10.96 -15.81
CA PHE A 41 17.91 9.63 -15.90
C PHE A 41 17.73 9.30 -17.38
N SER A 42 18.80 8.83 -18.02
CA SER A 42 18.65 7.97 -19.19
C SER A 42 17.74 6.84 -18.74
N MET A 43 16.53 6.76 -19.32
CA MET A 43 15.48 5.80 -18.99
C MET A 43 15.89 4.36 -19.32
N LYS A 44 16.94 3.85 -18.68
CA LYS A 44 17.05 2.43 -18.42
C LYS A 44 15.94 2.13 -17.44
N ASN A 45 14.82 1.62 -17.96
CA ASN A 45 13.69 1.13 -17.17
C ASN A 45 14.25 0.34 -15.99
N PRO A 46 14.12 0.82 -14.74
CA PRO A 46 14.68 0.12 -13.60
C PRO A 46 14.05 -1.27 -13.56
N VAL A 47 14.88 -2.30 -13.37
CA VAL A 47 14.40 -3.67 -13.22
C VAL A 47 13.36 -3.70 -12.09
N PHE A 48 12.24 -4.41 -12.31
CA PHE A 48 11.19 -4.56 -11.30
C PHE A 48 11.79 -4.98 -9.96
N ASN A 49 11.48 -4.22 -8.90
CA ASN A 49 11.99 -4.47 -7.55
C ASN A 49 10.82 -4.74 -6.59
N LEU A 50 10.67 -6.02 -6.22
CA LEU A 50 9.59 -6.46 -5.34
C LEU A 50 9.71 -5.88 -3.92
N ASP A 51 10.93 -5.73 -3.39
CA ASP A 51 11.13 -5.23 -2.02
C ASP A 51 10.70 -3.77 -1.89
N ASN A 52 10.96 -2.95 -2.92
CA ASN A 52 10.43 -1.59 -2.99
C ASN A 52 8.89 -1.58 -3.00
N CYS A 53 8.28 -2.48 -3.77
CA CYS A 53 6.82 -2.60 -3.83
C CYS A 53 6.23 -3.03 -2.48
N LEU A 54 6.89 -3.95 -1.76
CA LEU A 54 6.49 -4.41 -0.44
C LEU A 54 6.58 -3.30 0.62
N ALA A 55 7.56 -2.40 0.50
CA ALA A 55 7.73 -1.26 1.39
C ALA A 55 6.57 -0.26 1.30
N PHE A 56 5.94 -0.11 0.13
CA PHE A 56 4.80 0.80 -0.07
C PHE A 56 3.59 0.45 0.79
N ARG A 57 3.47 -0.80 1.28
CA ARG A 57 2.39 -1.20 2.19
C ARG A 57 2.37 -0.44 3.51
N ASN A 58 3.52 0.07 3.93
CA ASN A 58 3.67 0.79 5.19
C ASN A 58 3.47 2.30 5.03
N LEU A 59 3.23 2.78 3.80
CA LEU A 59 3.02 4.19 3.52
C LEU A 59 1.54 4.55 3.62
N SER A 60 1.27 5.71 4.19
CA SER A 60 -0.03 6.35 4.17
C SER A 60 -0.40 6.83 2.76
N MET A 61 -1.69 7.11 2.55
CA MET A 61 -2.18 7.70 1.30
C MET A 61 -1.44 8.99 0.94
N GLU A 62 -1.23 9.89 1.91
CA GLU A 62 -0.53 11.16 1.68
C GLU A 62 0.96 10.98 1.35
N GLU A 63 1.63 9.99 1.93
CA GLU A 63 3.01 9.66 1.56
C GLU A 63 3.11 9.15 0.14
N ILE A 64 2.19 8.27 -0.29
CA ILE A 64 2.13 7.77 -1.67
C ILE A 64 1.84 8.92 -2.65
N ARG A 65 0.88 9.80 -2.33
CA ARG A 65 0.56 10.97 -3.16
C ARG A 65 1.76 11.87 -3.35
N ARG A 66 2.46 12.20 -2.27
CA ARG A 66 3.67 13.04 -2.29
C ARG A 66 4.81 12.36 -3.05
N GLN A 67 5.04 11.07 -2.81
CA GLN A 67 6.16 10.34 -3.40
C GLN A 67 6.02 10.19 -4.93
N PHE A 68 4.80 10.02 -5.44
CA PHE A 68 4.54 9.83 -6.87
C PHE A 68 3.86 11.03 -7.54
N SER A 69 3.90 12.20 -6.90
CA SER A 69 3.32 13.44 -7.41
C SER A 69 1.89 13.26 -7.94
N ILE A 70 1.03 12.59 -7.17
CA ILE A 70 -0.35 12.28 -7.57
C ILE A 70 -1.24 13.47 -7.25
N SER A 71 -1.70 14.14 -8.30
CA SER A 71 -2.64 15.27 -8.25
C SER A 71 -4.08 14.81 -8.02
N GLU A 72 -4.96 15.73 -7.61
CA GLU A 72 -6.36 15.44 -7.27
C GLU A 72 -7.14 14.82 -8.45
N GLU A 73 -6.86 15.24 -9.69
CA GLU A 73 -7.49 14.66 -10.88
C GLU A 73 -7.13 13.20 -11.15
N ASN A 74 -6.08 12.70 -10.51
CA ASN A 74 -5.62 11.31 -10.57
C ASN A 74 -6.06 10.48 -9.36
N ILE A 75 -7.02 10.99 -8.58
CA ILE A 75 -7.65 10.31 -7.45
C ILE A 75 -9.08 9.95 -7.82
N GLU A 76 -9.38 8.65 -7.83
CA GLU A 76 -10.73 8.15 -8.10
C GLU A 76 -11.34 7.59 -6.82
N HIS A 77 -12.50 8.08 -6.43
CA HIS A 77 -13.22 7.61 -5.24
C HIS A 77 -14.33 6.60 -5.58
N ASN A 78 -14.72 5.82 -4.58
CA ASN A 78 -15.79 4.82 -4.67
C ASN A 78 -15.59 3.79 -5.80
N VAL A 79 -14.34 3.38 -6.05
CA VAL A 79 -14.04 2.36 -7.04
C VAL A 79 -14.13 0.94 -6.44
N LYS A 80 -14.24 -0.06 -7.32
CA LYS A 80 -14.22 -1.49 -6.99
C LYS A 80 -12.92 -2.11 -7.50
N TYR A 81 -12.37 -3.06 -6.74
CA TYR A 81 -11.29 -3.95 -7.18
C TYR A 81 -11.56 -5.37 -6.68
N GLU A 82 -11.83 -6.30 -7.59
CA GLU A 82 -12.29 -7.65 -7.21
C GLU A 82 -13.42 -7.54 -6.16
N LYS A 83 -13.39 -8.28 -5.05
CA LYS A 83 -14.44 -8.15 -4.02
C LYS A 83 -14.40 -6.86 -3.20
N LEU A 84 -13.34 -6.07 -3.29
CA LEU A 84 -13.19 -4.84 -2.52
C LEU A 84 -14.01 -3.71 -3.14
N THR A 85 -14.84 -3.05 -2.33
CA THR A 85 -15.65 -1.88 -2.72
C THR A 85 -15.29 -0.64 -1.90
N GLN A 86 -15.84 0.52 -2.31
CA GLN A 86 -15.70 1.81 -1.64
C GLN A 86 -14.23 2.23 -1.46
N LEU A 87 -13.43 2.01 -2.50
CA LEU A 87 -12.00 2.30 -2.47
C LEU A 87 -11.71 3.70 -3.00
N THR A 88 -10.58 4.26 -2.56
CA THR A 88 -9.94 5.39 -3.22
C THR A 88 -8.72 4.87 -3.98
N LYS A 89 -8.67 5.10 -5.30
CA LYS A 89 -7.58 4.67 -6.18
C LYS A 89 -6.71 5.86 -6.56
N LEU A 90 -5.41 5.69 -6.39
CA LEU A 90 -4.37 6.64 -6.73
C LEU A 90 -3.51 6.03 -7.85
N HIS A 91 -3.23 6.80 -8.89
CA HIS A 91 -2.38 6.33 -9.98
C HIS A 91 -1.66 7.49 -10.70
N ASN A 92 -0.37 7.34 -10.97
CA ASN A 92 0.36 8.25 -11.85
C ASN A 92 1.39 7.45 -12.67
N GLN A 93 1.01 7.09 -13.90
CA GLN A 93 1.80 6.23 -14.77
C GLN A 93 3.19 6.79 -15.11
N ASN A 94 3.38 8.11 -15.04
CA ASN A 94 4.67 8.75 -15.32
C ASN A 94 5.73 8.45 -14.24
N TYR A 95 5.31 8.06 -13.03
CA TYR A 95 6.20 7.78 -11.91
C TYR A 95 6.18 6.32 -11.48
N HIS A 96 5.01 5.67 -11.53
CA HIS A 96 4.87 4.28 -11.13
C HIS A 96 3.74 3.59 -11.92
N PRO A 97 3.95 2.37 -12.46
CA PRO A 97 2.94 1.67 -13.25
C PRO A 97 1.79 1.09 -12.41
N GLY A 98 1.92 1.09 -11.09
CA GLY A 98 0.94 0.51 -10.17
C GLY A 98 -0.25 1.43 -9.86
N HIS A 99 -1.37 0.80 -9.52
CA HIS A 99 -2.56 1.43 -8.95
C HIS A 99 -2.61 1.14 -7.46
N PHE A 100 -2.67 2.19 -6.64
CA PHE A 100 -2.75 2.07 -5.19
C PHE A 100 -4.20 2.23 -4.75
N TYR A 101 -4.75 1.24 -4.06
CA TYR A 101 -6.12 1.24 -3.55
C TYR A 101 -6.11 1.37 -2.05
N PHE A 102 -6.84 2.37 -1.56
CA PHE A 102 -6.98 2.70 -0.15
C PHE A 102 -8.41 2.50 0.34
N ARG A 103 -8.53 2.07 1.60
CA ARG A 103 -9.77 2.10 2.38
C ARG A 103 -9.45 2.72 3.73
N ASP A 104 -10.22 3.72 4.13
CA ASP A 104 -10.02 4.45 5.40
C ASP A 104 -8.57 4.94 5.60
N GLY A 105 -7.95 5.42 4.51
CA GLY A 105 -6.57 5.92 4.49
C GLY A 105 -5.47 4.85 4.55
N LYS A 106 -5.82 3.56 4.60
CA LYS A 106 -4.88 2.43 4.63
C LYS A 106 -4.79 1.75 3.27
N LEU A 107 -3.57 1.41 2.83
CA LEU A 107 -3.36 0.66 1.59
C LEU A 107 -3.92 -0.76 1.78
N VAL A 108 -4.87 -1.14 0.92
CA VAL A 108 -5.43 -2.50 0.90
C VAL A 108 -4.87 -3.33 -0.25
N ILE A 109 -4.61 -2.71 -1.40
CA ILE A 109 -4.01 -3.34 -2.58
C ILE A 109 -3.12 -2.33 -3.30
N LEU A 110 -1.92 -2.76 -3.68
CA LEU A 110 -1.17 -2.21 -4.81
C LEU A 110 -1.25 -3.23 -5.95
N TYR A 111 -1.83 -2.83 -7.07
CA TYR A 111 -1.94 -3.65 -8.27
C TYR A 111 -1.02 -3.13 -9.36
N ILE A 112 -0.12 -3.97 -9.87
CA ILE A 112 0.78 -3.66 -10.97
C ILE A 112 0.37 -4.54 -12.14
N GLY A 113 -0.28 -3.92 -13.13
CA GLY A 113 -0.75 -4.61 -14.33
C GLY A 113 0.38 -4.89 -15.34
N LYS A 114 -0.02 -5.51 -16.46
CA LYS A 114 0.85 -5.85 -17.58
C LYS A 114 1.70 -4.66 -18.01
N ASN A 115 3.02 -4.84 -17.98
CA ASN A 115 4.00 -3.91 -18.52
C ASN A 115 5.28 -4.67 -18.91
N GLU A 116 6.17 -4.04 -19.67
CA GLU A 116 7.39 -4.67 -20.20
C GLU A 116 8.28 -5.28 -19.11
N GLN A 117 8.36 -4.67 -17.93
CA GLN A 117 9.19 -5.16 -16.83
C GLN A 117 8.64 -6.47 -16.24
N LEU A 118 7.31 -6.58 -16.12
CA LEU A 118 6.68 -7.83 -15.66
C LEU A 118 6.70 -8.93 -16.73
N GLU A 119 6.56 -8.57 -18.01
CA GLU A 119 6.65 -9.56 -19.08
C GLU A 119 8.06 -10.16 -19.22
N ALA A 120 9.09 -9.40 -18.87
CA ALA A 120 10.48 -9.86 -18.80
C ALA A 120 10.83 -10.61 -17.50
N LEU A 121 9.93 -10.64 -16.51
CA LEU A 121 10.18 -11.25 -15.21
C LEU A 121 9.92 -12.77 -15.27
N ASP A 122 10.95 -13.57 -14.98
CA ASP A 122 10.82 -15.02 -14.84
C ASP A 122 9.95 -15.34 -13.61
N PRO A 123 8.80 -16.04 -13.76
CA PRO A 123 7.97 -16.46 -12.63
C PRO A 123 8.71 -17.25 -11.56
N LYS A 124 9.74 -18.03 -11.93
CA LYS A 124 10.56 -18.80 -10.97
C LYS A 124 11.36 -17.90 -10.04
N PHE A 125 11.77 -16.72 -10.50
CA PHE A 125 12.46 -15.75 -9.64
C PHE A 125 11.58 -15.35 -8.46
N LEU A 126 10.30 -15.08 -8.70
CA LEU A 126 9.34 -14.73 -7.64
C LEU A 126 9.07 -15.90 -6.71
N GLN A 127 8.88 -17.11 -7.24
CA GLN A 127 8.64 -18.32 -6.42
C GLN A 127 9.85 -18.62 -5.53
N ASN A 128 11.07 -18.59 -6.08
CA ASN A 128 12.30 -18.84 -5.34
C ASN A 128 12.53 -17.81 -4.23
N LYS A 129 12.12 -16.55 -4.44
CA LYS A 129 12.26 -15.48 -3.43
C LYS A 129 11.48 -15.77 -2.13
N PHE A 130 10.41 -16.56 -2.21
CA PHE A 130 9.61 -16.93 -1.03
C PHE A 130 9.98 -18.28 -0.43
N ALA A 131 10.87 -19.05 -1.07
CA ALA A 131 11.31 -20.39 -0.63
C ALA A 131 10.17 -21.39 -0.36
N GLU A 132 8.98 -21.14 -0.91
CA GLU A 132 7.75 -21.88 -0.70
C GLU A 132 6.97 -21.93 -2.01
N GLU A 133 6.16 -22.98 -2.20
CA GLU A 133 5.21 -23.03 -3.33
C GLU A 133 3.99 -22.16 -3.00
N GLY A 134 3.72 -21.16 -3.82
CA GLY A 134 2.54 -20.31 -3.67
C GLY A 134 1.24 -21.09 -3.85
N ILE A 135 0.21 -20.69 -3.12
CA ILE A 135 -1.12 -21.29 -3.26
C ILE A 135 -1.68 -20.94 -4.63
N ARG A 136 -2.03 -21.97 -5.40
CA ARG A 136 -2.50 -21.82 -6.78
C ARG A 136 -4.02 -21.62 -6.84
N LEU A 137 -4.47 -20.49 -7.38
CA LEU A 137 -5.86 -20.17 -7.69
C LEU A 137 -6.05 -19.97 -9.20
N ARG A 138 -7.32 -19.94 -9.65
CA ARG A 138 -7.65 -19.61 -11.04
C ARG A 138 -7.35 -18.14 -11.31
N SER A 139 -6.64 -17.87 -12.41
CA SER A 139 -6.31 -16.51 -12.82
C SER A 139 -7.37 -15.92 -13.75
N ARG A 140 -7.60 -14.61 -13.62
CA ARG A 140 -8.36 -13.80 -14.59
C ARG A 140 -7.58 -13.47 -15.87
N SER A 141 -6.29 -13.79 -15.93
CA SER A 141 -5.42 -13.50 -17.08
C SER A 141 -5.54 -14.48 -18.25
N GLY A 142 -6.43 -15.47 -18.15
CA GLY A 142 -6.66 -16.47 -19.19
C GLY A 142 -6.25 -17.88 -18.77
N LYS A 143 -6.52 -18.85 -19.65
CA LYS A 143 -6.49 -20.30 -19.33
C LYS A 143 -5.10 -20.85 -19.00
N THR A 144 -4.04 -20.22 -19.51
CA THR A 144 -2.65 -20.64 -19.30
C THR A 144 -2.04 -20.04 -18.04
N PHE A 145 -2.69 -19.02 -17.45
CA PHE A 145 -2.19 -18.31 -16.30
C PHE A 145 -2.74 -18.91 -15.01
N ASN A 146 -1.88 -18.95 -14.00
CA ASN A 146 -2.22 -19.30 -12.64
C ASN A 146 -2.00 -18.11 -11.73
N HIS A 147 -2.86 -17.97 -10.72
CA HIS A 147 -2.72 -16.94 -9.72
C HIS A 147 -2.07 -17.53 -8.49
N TYR A 148 -0.79 -17.23 -8.27
CA TYR A 148 -0.01 -17.72 -7.13
C TYR A 148 -0.13 -16.74 -5.98
N VAL A 149 -0.56 -17.22 -4.81
CA VAL A 149 -0.87 -16.39 -3.64
C VAL A 149 0.02 -16.79 -2.46
N TYR A 150 0.65 -15.80 -1.84
CA TYR A 150 1.46 -15.90 -0.63
C TYR A 150 0.85 -14.97 0.42
N PRO A 151 -0.24 -15.38 1.08
CA PRO A 151 -1.06 -14.47 1.88
C PRO A 151 -0.30 -13.92 3.09
N GLU A 152 0.52 -14.75 3.75
CA GLU A 152 1.39 -14.32 4.87
C GLU A 152 2.50 -13.36 4.46
N LYS A 153 2.89 -13.39 3.18
CA LYS A 153 3.87 -12.43 2.62
C LYS A 153 3.17 -11.20 2.06
N GLY A 154 1.85 -11.26 1.87
CA GLY A 154 1.03 -10.20 1.30
C GLY A 154 1.34 -9.95 -0.18
N VAL A 155 1.53 -11.04 -0.94
CA VAL A 155 1.85 -11.01 -2.37
C VAL A 155 0.98 -12.01 -3.10
N ALA A 156 0.48 -11.61 -4.27
CA ALA A 156 -0.03 -12.54 -5.26
C ALA A 156 0.43 -12.13 -6.65
N PHE A 157 0.57 -13.07 -7.58
CA PHE A 157 0.88 -12.75 -8.96
C PHE A 157 0.27 -13.76 -9.92
N SER A 158 -0.10 -13.26 -11.09
CA SER A 158 -0.60 -14.09 -12.18
C SER A 158 0.53 -14.37 -13.15
N ALA A 159 0.84 -15.65 -13.39
CA ALA A 159 1.92 -16.05 -14.29
C ALA A 159 1.59 -17.34 -15.05
N ASP A 160 2.19 -17.46 -16.23
CA ASP A 160 2.30 -18.73 -16.97
C ASP A 160 3.73 -19.31 -16.80
N SER A 161 4.18 -20.16 -17.72
CA SER A 161 5.53 -20.73 -17.67
C SER A 161 6.64 -19.77 -18.08
N HIS A 162 6.32 -18.59 -18.62
CA HIS A 162 7.28 -17.69 -19.25
C HIS A 162 7.26 -16.27 -18.71
N SER A 163 6.11 -15.79 -18.24
CA SER A 163 5.91 -14.37 -17.94
C SER A 163 4.97 -14.14 -16.78
N VAL A 164 5.16 -13.00 -16.11
CA VAL A 164 4.25 -12.48 -15.10
C VAL A 164 3.31 -11.46 -15.75
N ARG A 165 2.00 -11.69 -15.63
CA ARG A 165 0.98 -10.80 -16.21
C ARG A 165 0.66 -9.62 -15.31
N PHE A 166 0.58 -9.86 -14.00
CA PHE A 166 0.33 -8.82 -13.01
C PHE A 166 0.80 -9.28 -11.63
N ILE A 167 1.02 -8.31 -10.74
CA ILE A 167 1.35 -8.52 -9.32
C ILE A 167 0.40 -7.72 -8.45
N GLU A 168 -0.01 -8.32 -7.33
CA GLU A 168 -0.81 -7.73 -6.26
C GLU A 168 0.02 -7.75 -4.98
N ILE A 169 0.06 -6.61 -4.30
CA ILE A 169 0.71 -6.44 -3.01
C ILE A 169 -0.35 -5.96 -2.01
N PHE A 170 -0.47 -6.65 -0.88
CA PHE A 170 -1.49 -6.39 0.14
C PHE A 170 -0.93 -6.58 1.55
N PRO A 171 -1.60 -6.06 2.60
CA PRO A 171 -1.25 -6.39 3.98
C PRO A 171 -1.26 -7.91 4.20
N PRO A 172 -0.26 -8.49 4.88
CA PRO A 172 -0.25 -9.91 5.22
C PRO A 172 -1.56 -10.37 5.88
N THR A 173 -2.05 -11.53 5.47
CA THR A 173 -3.34 -12.09 5.91
C THR A 173 -3.36 -13.61 5.81
N SER A 174 -4.49 -14.25 6.14
CA SER A 174 -4.70 -15.70 5.89
C SER A 174 -5.24 -15.96 4.48
N LEU A 175 -5.14 -17.22 4.02
CA LEU A 175 -5.70 -17.61 2.72
C LEU A 175 -7.23 -17.44 2.70
N GLU A 176 -7.91 -17.77 3.80
CA GLU A 176 -9.36 -17.67 3.94
C GLU A 176 -9.81 -16.22 3.82
N ALA A 177 -9.12 -15.31 4.52
CA ALA A 177 -9.40 -13.87 4.45
C ALA A 177 -9.11 -13.31 3.05
N TYR A 178 -8.00 -13.70 2.43
CA TYR A 178 -7.70 -13.32 1.05
C TYR A 178 -8.82 -13.75 0.08
N LYS A 179 -9.30 -15.00 0.20
CA LYS A 179 -10.41 -15.52 -0.61
C LYS A 179 -11.74 -14.82 -0.34
N ALA A 180 -12.00 -14.47 0.91
CA ALA A 180 -13.24 -13.84 1.31
C ALA A 180 -13.31 -12.37 0.87
N GLU A 181 -12.22 -11.62 1.03
CA GLU A 181 -12.23 -10.16 0.94
C GLU A 181 -11.65 -9.61 -0.36
N ILE A 182 -10.67 -10.29 -0.96
CA ILE A 182 -9.92 -9.79 -2.11
C ILE A 182 -10.29 -10.58 -3.34
N TYR A 183 -10.01 -11.89 -3.35
CA TYR A 183 -10.13 -12.72 -4.54
C TYR A 183 -11.57 -12.88 -5.04
N GLU A 184 -11.81 -12.51 -6.29
CA GLU A 184 -13.04 -12.83 -7.03
C GLU A 184 -12.75 -14.02 -7.96
N GLU A 185 -13.44 -15.14 -7.74
CA GLU A 185 -13.26 -16.35 -8.57
C GLU A 185 -13.65 -16.03 -10.02
N PRO A 186 -12.74 -16.22 -10.99
CA PRO A 186 -13.05 -15.96 -12.39
C PRO A 186 -14.21 -16.83 -12.87
N GLN A 187 -15.20 -16.22 -13.53
CA GLN A 187 -16.31 -16.97 -14.12
C GLN A 187 -15.80 -18.00 -15.13
N PRO A 188 -16.50 -19.13 -15.33
CA PRO A 188 -16.20 -20.04 -16.42
C PRO A 188 -16.23 -19.30 -17.76
N PHE A 189 -15.31 -19.62 -18.67
CA PHE A 189 -15.33 -19.06 -20.01
C PHE A 189 -16.50 -19.65 -20.80
N ILE A 190 -17.55 -18.85 -21.05
CA ILE A 190 -18.67 -19.22 -21.91
C ILE A 190 -18.28 -18.89 -23.36
N LYS A 191 -18.34 -19.89 -24.25
CA LYS A 191 -18.06 -19.76 -25.68
C LYS A 191 -19.29 -19.34 -26.45
#